data_AF-A0AAN7T6B5-F1
#
_entry.id   AF-A0AAN7T6B5-F1
#
_cell.length_a   1.000
_cell.length_b   1.000
_cell.length_c   1.000
_cell.angle_alpha   90.00
_cell.angle_beta   90.00
_cell.angle_gamma   90.00
#
_symmetry.space_group_name_H-M   'P 1'
#
loop_
_entity.id
_entity.type
_entity.pdbx_description
1 polymer ?
#
loop_
_entity_poly.entity_id
_entity_poly.type
_entity_poly.pdbx_seq_one_letter_code
_entity_poly.pdbx_strand_id
1 'polypeptide(L)'
;MALKRQHPGDDAPGSESSDDDFGPALPSSVPPKKKRKLPFEALYVEALPKGVRYSKSLMHKEQISSVTVAPSPVDFVITASVDGVVKFWKKVSSGIDFAKEYAAHEGRIRGSAVSADGSLYATVGDEDDLTVKIFDVVTFDLLAIINLETAGTVVCWVYQRGSPPYLAVSVGNEIHIFDGRGIKTAPLHKLANLHRTEVVAMAYNQAFDCVVSADASGMVEYWQPRENFEKPDNVFKIKSSTNLFDFKKAKSAPCCISISPSGHQFATFSFPDRKVRVFDFTSGKLRRSYDESIETLTAMHEAGTSLHKIDQNEFNRRLATERELDSAAVRSRINICFDESGHFICYGSLHGIKVVNTTTSRVMRVYGKDESFRALDVAMYQGAPQQKGVVTVSMATSNNPLLEAAEERDPMLFATGYGKVRFYMFTNEESPSKSNRDVHNEKPKQLGKKQKEEQKEQRMGSAAMIHTNMGDIHIRLFPQHTPKTVENFTTHARNGYYNNTIFHRVIRKFMIQGGDPLGDGTGGTSIWGGEFEDEFHPDLKHDRPYTVSMANAGPNSNGSQFFITTAEKADWLDKKHTVFGRVEKGKDVVHLIENVRTVKEKPEDDIKIINISVH
;
A
#
# COMPACT_ATOMS: atom_id res chain seq x y z
N MET A 1 -48.21 4.50 55.41
CA MET A 1 -49.31 4.71 54.45
C MET A 1 -48.93 5.85 53.51
N ALA A 2 -49.00 5.57 52.20
CA ALA A 2 -49.19 6.49 51.05
C ALA A 2 -48.31 7.76 50.97
N LEU A 3 -47.28 7.76 50.11
CA LEU A 3 -47.30 8.15 48.67
C LEU A 3 -46.95 9.63 48.46
N LYS A 4 -45.78 9.90 47.86
CA LYS A 4 -45.52 11.17 47.15
C LYS A 4 -45.04 10.88 45.73
N ARG A 5 -45.73 11.53 44.80
CA ARG A 5 -45.71 11.37 43.33
C ARG A 5 -44.36 11.73 42.71
N GLN A 6 -44.03 11.02 41.63
CA GLN A 6 -42.93 11.29 40.70
C GLN A 6 -43.41 12.01 39.42
N HIS A 7 -42.40 12.61 38.76
CA HIS A 7 -42.22 12.93 37.32
C HIS A 7 -42.32 14.42 36.90
N PRO A 8 -41.63 14.83 35.81
CA PRO A 8 -40.24 14.51 35.43
C PRO A 8 -39.51 15.70 34.72
N GLY A 9 -38.20 15.57 34.48
CA GLY A 9 -37.55 16.14 33.27
C GLY A 9 -36.58 17.30 33.48
N ASP A 10 -35.28 16.99 33.45
CA ASP A 10 -34.27 17.70 32.65
C ASP A 10 -32.90 17.03 32.87
N ASP A 11 -32.55 16.08 32.00
CA ASP A 11 -31.20 15.49 31.93
C ASP A 11 -30.49 15.98 30.67
N ALA A 12 -29.67 17.01 30.84
CA ALA A 12 -28.57 17.33 29.93
C ALA A 12 -27.29 16.64 30.44
N PRO A 13 -26.54 15.88 29.62
CA PRO A 13 -25.24 15.40 30.05
C PRO A 13 -24.14 16.39 29.63
N GLY A 14 -23.60 17.10 30.63
CA GLY A 14 -22.34 17.82 30.53
C GLY A 14 -21.11 16.90 30.67
N SER A 15 -20.09 17.23 29.88
CA SER A 15 -18.63 17.17 30.10
C SER A 15 -17.93 15.99 30.81
N GLU A 16 -16.94 15.44 30.08
CA GLU A 16 -15.61 14.93 30.51
C GLU A 16 -15.58 13.63 31.36
N SER A 17 -14.62 12.70 31.28
CA SER A 17 -13.16 12.78 31.15
C SER A 17 -12.60 11.45 30.60
N SER A 18 -11.39 11.49 30.02
CA SER A 18 -10.56 10.33 29.67
C SER A 18 -10.17 9.53 30.91
N ASP A 19 -10.11 8.20 30.79
CA ASP A 19 -9.19 7.35 31.55
C ASP A 19 -9.01 6.01 30.82
N ASP A 20 -7.85 5.88 30.16
CA ASP A 20 -7.28 4.62 29.70
C ASP A 20 -6.62 3.94 30.91
N ASP A 21 -7.20 2.86 31.42
CA ASP A 21 -6.68 2.12 32.58
C ASP A 21 -5.94 0.85 32.12
N PHE A 22 -4.61 0.94 32.05
CA PHE A 22 -3.69 -0.20 31.88
C PHE A 22 -2.73 -0.27 33.09
N GLY A 23 -3.04 -1.14 34.05
CA GLY A 23 -2.20 -1.48 35.21
C GLY A 23 -2.94 -2.46 36.17
N PRO A 24 -2.26 -3.17 37.09
CA PRO A 24 -2.93 -4.00 38.09
C PRO A 24 -3.77 -3.10 39.01
N ALA A 25 -5.10 -3.22 38.88
CA ALA A 25 -6.06 -2.36 39.57
C ALA A 25 -5.91 -2.43 41.09
N LEU A 26 -5.66 -1.29 41.73
CA LEU A 26 -5.98 -1.12 43.15
C LEU A 26 -7.51 -1.22 43.32
N PRO A 27 -8.02 -1.78 44.41
CA PRO A 27 -9.46 -1.97 44.60
C PRO A 27 -10.15 -0.59 44.68
N SER A 28 -10.79 -0.18 43.57
CA SER A 28 -11.60 1.03 43.51
C SER A 28 -13.02 0.75 44.02
N SER A 29 -13.59 1.72 44.74
CA SER A 29 -14.96 1.71 45.30
C SER A 29 -16.05 2.06 44.29
N VAL A 30 -15.72 2.15 42.99
CA VAL A 30 -16.69 2.44 41.93
C VAL A 30 -17.36 1.14 41.49
N PRO A 31 -18.71 1.05 41.49
CA PRO A 31 -19.39 -0.16 41.05
C PRO A 31 -19.01 -0.48 39.60
N PRO A 32 -18.68 -1.75 39.27
CA PRO A 32 -18.22 -2.10 37.94
C PRO A 32 -19.29 -1.75 36.90
N LYS A 33 -18.97 -0.85 35.97
CA LYS A 33 -19.81 -0.51 34.82
C LYS A 33 -20.25 -1.82 34.14
N LYS A 34 -21.55 -1.96 33.83
CA LYS A 34 -22.08 -3.15 33.15
C LYS A 34 -21.27 -3.41 31.88
N LYS A 35 -20.51 -4.51 31.85
CA LYS A 35 -19.73 -4.93 30.68
C LYS A 35 -20.69 -5.10 29.50
N ARG A 36 -20.46 -4.33 28.43
CA ARG A 36 -21.18 -4.53 27.16
C ARG A 36 -20.95 -5.97 26.71
N LYS A 37 -22.03 -6.70 26.42
CA LYS A 37 -21.99 -8.05 25.87
C LYS A 37 -22.56 -7.99 24.46
N LEU A 38 -21.91 -8.67 23.53
CA LEU A 38 -22.49 -8.90 22.21
C LEU A 38 -23.55 -10.00 22.34
N PRO A 39 -24.82 -9.76 21.99
CA PRO A 39 -25.83 -10.83 21.94
C PRO A 39 -25.40 -11.93 20.97
N PHE A 40 -25.64 -13.19 21.33
CA PHE A 40 -25.33 -14.36 20.48
C PHE A 40 -23.86 -14.47 20.03
N GLU A 41 -22.90 -13.95 20.81
CA GLU A 41 -21.46 -13.99 20.49
C GLU A 41 -20.95 -15.39 20.11
N ALA A 42 -21.45 -16.44 20.78
CA ALA A 42 -21.07 -17.83 20.47
C ALA A 42 -21.39 -18.23 19.03
N LEU A 43 -22.56 -17.84 18.51
CA LEU A 43 -22.99 -18.16 17.14
C LEU A 43 -22.07 -17.49 16.10
N TYR A 44 -21.70 -16.23 16.33
CA TYR A 44 -20.78 -15.52 15.44
C TYR A 44 -19.37 -16.13 15.48
N VAL A 45 -18.93 -16.61 16.65
CA VAL A 45 -17.66 -17.32 16.78
C VAL A 45 -17.71 -18.67 16.05
N GLU A 46 -18.81 -19.41 16.12
CA GLU A 46 -19.00 -20.67 15.40
C GLU A 46 -18.93 -20.51 13.88
N ALA A 47 -19.33 -19.35 13.35
CA ALA A 47 -19.24 -19.00 11.94
C ALA A 47 -17.80 -18.70 11.45
N LEU A 48 -16.81 -18.66 12.33
CA LEU A 48 -15.40 -18.50 11.96
C LEU A 48 -14.75 -19.87 11.71
N PRO A 49 -13.70 -19.97 10.86
CA PRO A 49 -12.97 -21.22 10.63
C PRO A 49 -12.43 -21.82 11.93
N LYS A 50 -12.70 -23.09 12.22
CA LYS A 50 -12.27 -23.74 13.48
C LYS A 50 -10.75 -23.96 13.54
N GLY A 51 -10.13 -24.29 12.41
CA GLY A 51 -8.70 -24.57 12.30
C GLY A 51 -7.84 -23.33 12.52
N VAL A 52 -7.04 -23.34 13.58
CA VAL A 52 -6.12 -22.24 13.93
C VAL A 52 -4.87 -22.24 13.03
N ARG A 53 -4.53 -23.39 12.44
CA ARG A 53 -3.43 -23.57 11.47
C ARG A 53 -4.00 -23.56 10.06
N TYR A 54 -3.20 -23.15 9.08
CA TYR A 54 -3.65 -23.21 7.70
C TYR A 54 -3.78 -24.68 7.27
N SER A 55 -4.86 -24.99 6.56
CA SER A 55 -5.13 -26.31 6.01
C SER A 55 -4.40 -26.52 4.69
N LYS A 56 -4.37 -25.48 3.85
CA LYS A 56 -3.60 -25.49 2.60
C LYS A 56 -2.86 -24.17 2.36
N SER A 57 -1.74 -24.25 1.66
CA SER A 57 -1.01 -23.12 1.09
C SER A 57 -0.80 -23.35 -0.40
N LEU A 58 -0.95 -22.29 -1.19
CA LEU A 58 -0.86 -22.31 -2.67
C LEU A 58 0.14 -21.25 -3.13
N MET A 59 0.85 -21.53 -4.22
CA MET A 59 2.00 -20.75 -4.70
C MET A 59 1.66 -19.84 -5.89
N HIS A 60 2.35 -18.71 -5.92
CA HIS A 60 2.58 -17.88 -7.11
C HIS A 60 4.07 -17.96 -7.49
N LYS A 61 4.41 -17.47 -8.69
CA LYS A 61 5.81 -17.32 -9.14
C LYS A 61 6.55 -16.26 -8.32
N GLU A 62 5.85 -15.24 -7.86
CA GLU A 62 6.35 -14.11 -7.07
C GLU A 62 5.48 -13.82 -5.84
N GLN A 63 5.88 -12.84 -5.03
CA GLN A 63 5.15 -12.45 -3.81
C GLN A 63 3.71 -12.02 -4.12
N ILE A 64 2.78 -12.41 -3.26
CA ILE A 64 1.35 -12.07 -3.43
C ILE A 64 1.10 -10.70 -2.81
N SER A 65 0.44 -9.82 -3.55
CA SER A 65 0.09 -8.46 -3.11
C SER A 65 -1.25 -8.42 -2.40
N SER A 66 -2.27 -9.12 -2.92
CA SER A 66 -3.62 -9.16 -2.33
C SER A 66 -4.32 -10.50 -2.54
N VAL A 67 -5.26 -10.78 -1.65
CA VAL A 67 -6.26 -11.85 -1.72
C VAL A 67 -7.63 -11.26 -1.41
N THR A 68 -8.59 -11.42 -2.29
CA THR A 68 -9.95 -10.91 -2.13
C THR A 68 -10.94 -12.01 -2.42
N VAL A 69 -12.06 -12.03 -1.69
CA VAL A 69 -13.17 -12.92 -1.97
C VAL A 69 -14.31 -12.08 -2.56
N ALA A 70 -14.77 -12.45 -3.75
CA ALA A 70 -15.92 -11.83 -4.37
C ALA A 70 -17.19 -12.14 -3.55
N PRO A 71 -18.02 -11.13 -3.22
CA PRO A 71 -19.26 -11.35 -2.49
C PRO A 71 -20.20 -12.36 -3.16
N SER A 72 -21.02 -13.00 -2.34
CA SER A 72 -22.06 -13.92 -2.80
C SER A 72 -23.05 -13.23 -3.75
N PRO A 73 -23.50 -13.91 -4.82
CA PRO A 73 -23.37 -15.35 -5.12
C PRO A 73 -22.13 -15.76 -5.93
N VAL A 74 -21.20 -14.84 -6.20
CA VAL A 74 -20.08 -15.09 -7.11
C VAL A 74 -19.04 -16.01 -6.46
N ASP A 75 -18.71 -15.78 -5.18
CA ASP A 75 -17.92 -16.69 -4.33
C ASP A 75 -16.55 -17.11 -4.89
N PHE A 76 -15.97 -16.31 -5.80
CA PHE A 76 -14.62 -16.53 -6.33
C PHE A 76 -13.56 -15.90 -5.42
N VAL A 77 -12.44 -16.59 -5.25
CA VAL A 77 -11.24 -16.02 -4.63
C VAL A 77 -10.35 -15.48 -5.74
N ILE A 78 -9.85 -14.27 -5.56
CA ILE A 78 -8.99 -13.59 -6.52
C ILE A 78 -7.69 -13.24 -5.81
N THR A 79 -6.55 -13.62 -6.39
CA THR A 79 -5.23 -13.26 -5.87
C THR A 79 -4.46 -12.44 -6.90
N ALA A 80 -3.74 -11.43 -6.44
CA ALA A 80 -2.83 -10.65 -7.25
C ALA A 80 -1.40 -10.79 -6.72
N SER A 81 -0.40 -10.82 -7.61
CA SER A 81 1.01 -10.82 -7.24
C SER A 81 1.76 -9.58 -7.72
N VAL A 82 2.92 -9.35 -7.11
CA VAL A 82 3.76 -8.16 -7.33
C VAL A 82 4.33 -8.07 -8.75
N ASP A 83 4.32 -9.18 -9.48
CA ASP A 83 4.73 -9.29 -10.89
C ASP A 83 3.60 -9.02 -11.88
N GLY A 84 2.47 -8.47 -11.42
CA GLY A 84 1.36 -8.08 -12.28
C GLY A 84 0.42 -9.22 -12.65
N VAL A 85 0.56 -10.40 -12.03
CA VAL A 85 -0.28 -11.57 -12.32
C VAL A 85 -1.53 -11.59 -11.42
N VAL A 86 -2.69 -11.85 -12.02
CA VAL A 86 -3.97 -12.05 -11.34
C VAL A 86 -4.43 -13.49 -11.57
N LYS A 87 -4.89 -14.16 -10.50
CA LYS A 87 -5.45 -15.51 -10.57
C LYS A 87 -6.85 -15.57 -9.97
N PHE A 88 -7.70 -16.33 -10.63
CA PHE A 88 -9.05 -16.63 -10.21
C PHE A 88 -9.11 -18.07 -9.70
N TRP A 89 -9.73 -18.25 -8.54
CA TRP A 89 -9.91 -19.54 -7.90
C TRP A 89 -11.39 -19.73 -7.59
N LYS A 90 -11.96 -20.84 -8.07
CA LYS A 90 -13.34 -21.21 -7.82
C LYS A 90 -13.44 -21.85 -6.46
N LYS A 91 -14.35 -21.36 -5.61
CA LYS A 91 -14.69 -22.06 -4.38
C LYS A 91 -15.44 -23.36 -4.69
N VAL A 92 -15.03 -24.44 -4.03
CA VAL A 92 -15.73 -25.73 -4.04
C VAL A 92 -16.23 -26.06 -2.62
N SER A 93 -16.86 -27.22 -2.44
CA SER A 93 -17.40 -27.63 -1.12
C SER A 93 -16.32 -27.69 -0.03
N SER A 94 -15.10 -28.09 -0.39
CA SER A 94 -13.94 -28.09 0.50
C SER A 94 -12.70 -27.54 -0.20
N GLY A 95 -12.42 -26.27 0.07
CA GLY A 95 -11.29 -25.54 -0.50
C GLY A 95 -11.60 -24.81 -1.81
N ILE A 96 -10.57 -24.67 -2.64
CA ILE A 96 -10.61 -23.89 -3.89
C ILE A 96 -9.89 -24.62 -5.02
N ASP A 97 -10.41 -24.45 -6.23
CA ASP A 97 -9.83 -24.94 -7.48
C ASP A 97 -9.33 -23.77 -8.33
N PHE A 98 -8.20 -23.95 -9.02
CA PHE A 98 -7.69 -22.95 -9.94
C PHE A 98 -8.61 -22.83 -11.17
N ALA A 99 -8.99 -21.60 -11.52
CA ALA A 99 -9.82 -21.31 -12.69
C ALA A 99 -9.01 -20.73 -13.85
N LYS A 100 -8.37 -19.56 -13.65
CA LYS A 100 -7.66 -18.84 -14.72
C LYS A 100 -6.54 -17.95 -14.18
N GLU A 101 -5.49 -17.78 -14.97
CA GLU A 101 -4.37 -16.86 -14.72
C GLU A 101 -4.34 -15.79 -15.83
N TYR A 102 -4.05 -14.56 -15.42
CA TYR A 102 -3.79 -13.42 -16.30
C TYR A 102 -2.46 -12.76 -15.93
N ALA A 103 -1.57 -12.60 -16.90
CA ALA A 103 -0.51 -11.60 -16.81
C ALA A 103 -1.14 -10.23 -17.06
N ALA A 104 -1.73 -9.64 -16.02
CA ALA A 104 -2.55 -8.45 -16.14
C ALA A 104 -1.67 -7.22 -16.40
N HIS A 105 -0.61 -6.99 -15.64
CA HIS A 105 0.23 -5.80 -15.77
C HIS A 105 1.68 -6.19 -16.09
N GLU A 106 2.39 -5.32 -16.82
CA GLU A 106 3.84 -5.47 -17.02
C GLU A 106 4.62 -5.07 -15.76
N GLY A 107 4.10 -4.08 -15.04
CA GLY A 107 4.57 -3.61 -13.74
C GLY A 107 3.79 -4.17 -12.54
N ARG A 108 4.01 -3.62 -11.35
CA ARG A 108 3.34 -4.12 -10.13
C ARG A 108 1.89 -3.65 -10.08
N ILE A 109 1.02 -4.46 -9.47
CA ILE A 109 -0.32 -4.02 -9.08
C ILE A 109 -0.21 -3.19 -7.80
N ARG A 110 -0.63 -1.92 -7.84
CA ARG A 110 -0.65 -1.02 -6.66
C ARG A 110 -1.95 -1.12 -5.87
N GLY A 111 -3.07 -1.29 -6.56
CA GLY A 111 -4.39 -1.38 -5.97
C GLY A 111 -5.27 -2.38 -6.71
N SER A 112 -6.19 -2.98 -5.97
CA SER A 112 -7.17 -3.92 -6.50
C SER A 112 -8.48 -3.80 -5.73
N ALA A 113 -9.61 -3.94 -6.42
CA ALA A 113 -10.91 -3.89 -5.79
C ALA A 113 -11.92 -4.78 -6.50
N VAL A 114 -12.73 -5.48 -5.72
CA VAL A 114 -13.93 -6.18 -6.21
C VAL A 114 -15.14 -5.28 -6.04
N SER A 115 -16.05 -5.36 -7.01
CA SER A 115 -17.32 -4.65 -6.99
C SER A 115 -18.28 -5.22 -5.94
N ALA A 116 -19.25 -4.42 -5.51
CA ALA A 116 -20.15 -4.76 -4.40
C ALA A 116 -21.06 -5.97 -4.70
N ASP A 117 -21.35 -6.23 -5.98
CA ASP A 117 -22.08 -7.42 -6.44
C ASP A 117 -21.16 -8.62 -6.76
N GLY A 118 -19.85 -8.45 -6.65
CA GLY A 118 -18.84 -9.46 -6.93
C GLY A 118 -18.58 -9.72 -8.42
N SER A 119 -19.31 -9.08 -9.33
CA SER A 119 -19.27 -9.41 -10.76
C SER A 119 -18.05 -8.86 -11.48
N LEU A 120 -17.56 -7.70 -11.04
CA LEU A 120 -16.42 -7.00 -11.62
C LEU A 120 -15.25 -6.93 -10.64
N TYR A 121 -14.04 -7.03 -11.19
CA TYR A 121 -12.78 -6.86 -10.47
C TYR A 121 -11.90 -5.88 -11.24
N ALA A 122 -11.25 -4.96 -10.54
CA ALA A 122 -10.36 -3.98 -11.15
C ALA A 122 -8.99 -3.98 -10.48
N THR A 123 -7.95 -3.77 -11.29
CA THR A 123 -6.56 -3.62 -10.85
C THR A 123 -5.93 -2.38 -11.47
N VAL A 124 -5.04 -1.73 -10.74
CA VAL A 124 -4.25 -0.59 -11.25
C VAL A 124 -2.76 -0.88 -11.19
N GLY A 125 -2.07 -0.61 -12.30
CA GLY A 125 -0.64 -0.72 -12.45
C GLY A 125 0.13 0.45 -11.83
N ASP A 126 1.44 0.30 -11.71
CA ASP A 126 2.35 1.37 -11.30
C ASP A 126 2.82 2.23 -12.48
N GLU A 127 3.91 2.96 -12.25
CA GLU A 127 4.53 3.90 -13.19
C GLU A 127 5.07 3.23 -14.45
N ASP A 128 5.34 1.92 -14.42
CA ASP A 128 5.84 1.16 -15.56
C ASP A 128 4.71 0.71 -16.51
N ASP A 129 3.48 0.53 -16.00
CA ASP A 129 2.33 0.03 -16.77
C ASP A 129 1.28 1.11 -17.09
N LEU A 130 1.01 2.04 -16.17
CA LEU A 130 0.06 3.15 -16.34
C LEU A 130 -1.34 2.75 -16.83
N THR A 131 -1.81 1.53 -16.53
CA THR A 131 -3.16 1.10 -16.90
C THR A 131 -4.02 0.68 -15.72
N VAL A 132 -5.33 0.81 -15.90
CA VAL A 132 -6.36 0.15 -15.09
C VAL A 132 -6.98 -0.95 -15.94
N LYS A 133 -7.08 -2.15 -15.38
CA LYS A 133 -7.67 -3.31 -16.06
C LYS A 133 -8.91 -3.78 -15.31
N ILE A 134 -9.98 -3.97 -16.05
CA ILE A 134 -11.29 -4.39 -15.51
C ILE A 134 -11.60 -5.79 -16.03
N PHE A 135 -11.95 -6.68 -15.12
CA PHE A 135 -12.24 -8.08 -15.37
C PHE A 135 -13.69 -8.40 -14.99
N ASP A 136 -14.32 -9.25 -15.79
CA ASP A 136 -15.51 -9.98 -15.41
C ASP A 136 -15.08 -11.19 -14.58
N VAL A 137 -15.53 -11.26 -13.34
CA VAL A 137 -15.18 -12.34 -12.40
C VAL A 137 -15.89 -13.65 -12.74
N VAL A 138 -17.08 -13.57 -13.38
CA VAL A 138 -17.92 -14.73 -13.67
C VAL A 138 -17.46 -15.42 -14.96
N THR A 139 -17.17 -14.66 -16.00
CA THR A 139 -16.65 -15.21 -17.28
C THR A 139 -15.13 -15.32 -17.30
N PHE A 140 -14.46 -14.72 -16.31
CA PHE A 140 -13.01 -14.59 -16.23
C PHE A 140 -12.42 -13.85 -17.43
N ASP A 141 -13.11 -12.86 -18.00
CA ASP A 141 -12.65 -12.13 -19.16
C ASP A 141 -12.11 -10.74 -18.79
N LEU A 142 -11.11 -10.28 -19.53
CA LEU A 142 -10.66 -8.89 -19.47
C LEU A 142 -11.65 -8.05 -20.28
N LEU A 143 -12.43 -7.21 -19.60
CA LEU A 143 -13.45 -6.36 -20.21
C LEU A 143 -12.88 -5.09 -20.81
N ALA A 144 -11.98 -4.44 -20.09
CA ALA A 144 -11.46 -3.13 -20.51
C ALA A 144 -10.04 -2.88 -19.99
N ILE A 145 -9.31 -2.08 -20.77
CA ILE A 145 -8.02 -1.51 -20.41
C ILE A 145 -8.16 0.01 -20.55
N ILE A 146 -7.92 0.73 -19.46
CA ILE A 146 -7.97 2.19 -19.39
C ILE A 146 -6.54 2.67 -19.20
N ASN A 147 -6.06 3.50 -20.11
CA ASN A 147 -4.73 4.12 -20.01
C ASN A 147 -4.82 5.37 -19.13
N LEU A 148 -3.89 5.49 -18.18
CA LEU A 148 -3.74 6.64 -17.31
C LEU A 148 -2.60 7.52 -17.79
N GLU A 149 -2.68 8.82 -17.48
CA GLU A 149 -1.58 9.78 -17.74
C GLU A 149 -0.45 9.61 -16.72
N THR A 150 -0.78 9.19 -15.49
CA THR A 150 0.15 8.96 -14.39
C THR A 150 -0.29 7.74 -13.57
N ALA A 151 0.62 7.18 -12.77
CA ALA A 151 0.36 5.94 -12.04
C ALA A 151 -0.79 6.11 -11.03
N GLY A 152 -1.69 5.14 -11.02
CA GLY A 152 -2.75 5.11 -10.03
C GLY A 152 -2.32 4.37 -8.77
N THR A 153 -2.93 4.75 -7.64
CA THR A 153 -2.55 4.21 -6.32
C THR A 153 -3.63 3.29 -5.75
N VAL A 154 -4.89 3.72 -5.81
CA VAL A 154 -6.04 3.04 -5.21
C VAL A 154 -7.18 2.98 -6.20
N VAL A 155 -7.92 1.86 -6.19
CA VAL A 155 -9.13 1.66 -6.99
C VAL A 155 -10.30 1.37 -6.07
N CYS A 156 -11.46 1.94 -6.35
CA CYS A 156 -12.68 1.71 -5.58
C CYS A 156 -13.91 1.72 -6.50
N TRP A 157 -14.78 0.73 -6.37
CA TRP A 157 -16.07 0.70 -7.06
C TRP A 157 -17.08 1.58 -6.34
N VAL A 158 -17.69 2.54 -7.05
CA VAL A 158 -18.53 3.61 -6.47
C VAL A 158 -19.90 3.64 -7.14
N TYR A 159 -20.76 2.67 -6.83
CA TYR A 159 -22.09 2.59 -7.45
C TYR A 159 -23.14 1.97 -6.52
N GLN A 160 -24.39 2.40 -6.68
CA GLN A 160 -25.53 1.80 -6.00
C GLN A 160 -26.08 0.64 -6.83
N ARG A 161 -26.67 -0.37 -6.17
CA ARG A 161 -27.42 -1.41 -6.88
C ARG A 161 -28.48 -0.77 -7.80
N GLY A 162 -28.40 -1.07 -9.09
CA GLY A 162 -29.29 -0.53 -10.12
C GLY A 162 -28.77 0.70 -10.86
N SER A 163 -27.67 1.33 -10.41
CA SER A 163 -26.96 2.36 -11.18
C SER A 163 -25.87 1.75 -12.08
N PRO A 164 -25.39 2.47 -13.11
CA PRO A 164 -24.19 2.06 -13.83
C PRO A 164 -23.02 1.89 -12.86
N PRO A 165 -22.15 0.89 -13.06
CA PRO A 165 -20.96 0.75 -12.23
C PRO A 165 -20.01 1.90 -12.58
N TYR A 166 -19.57 2.64 -11.57
CA TYR A 166 -18.50 3.63 -11.70
C TYR A 166 -17.27 3.16 -10.94
N LEU A 167 -16.11 3.52 -11.47
CA LEU A 167 -14.81 3.16 -10.90
C LEU A 167 -14.06 4.44 -10.54
N ALA A 168 -13.83 4.66 -9.24
CA ALA A 168 -12.96 5.71 -8.76
C ALA A 168 -11.52 5.19 -8.71
N VAL A 169 -10.60 5.93 -9.32
CA VAL A 169 -9.17 5.61 -9.34
C VAL A 169 -8.42 6.83 -8.81
N SER A 170 -7.59 6.65 -7.79
CA SER A 170 -6.69 7.72 -7.36
C SER A 170 -5.48 7.81 -8.27
N VAL A 171 -5.14 9.04 -8.66
CA VAL A 171 -4.04 9.38 -9.56
C VAL A 171 -3.31 10.55 -8.91
N GLY A 172 -2.25 10.24 -8.17
CA GLY A 172 -1.62 11.21 -7.26
C GLY A 172 -2.60 11.69 -6.19
N ASN A 173 -2.79 13.02 -6.08
CA ASN A 173 -3.73 13.65 -5.16
C ASN A 173 -5.16 13.80 -5.73
N GLU A 174 -5.37 13.44 -6.99
CA GLU A 174 -6.67 13.52 -7.64
C GLU A 174 -7.41 12.19 -7.59
N ILE A 175 -8.74 12.23 -7.73
CA ILE A 175 -9.56 11.05 -7.94
C ILE A 175 -10.26 11.19 -9.29
N HIS A 176 -10.03 10.23 -10.20
CA HIS A 176 -10.65 10.17 -11.51
C HIS A 176 -11.77 9.13 -11.48
N ILE A 177 -12.97 9.51 -11.95
CA ILE A 177 -14.13 8.63 -12.02
C ILE A 177 -14.27 8.13 -13.45
N PHE A 178 -14.19 6.82 -13.64
CA PHE A 178 -14.34 6.15 -14.92
C PHE A 178 -15.67 5.39 -15.01
N ASP A 179 -16.08 5.11 -16.24
CA ASP A 179 -17.13 4.14 -16.51
C ASP A 179 -16.61 2.73 -16.12
N GLY A 180 -17.29 2.09 -15.18
CA GLY A 180 -16.93 0.78 -14.65
C GLY A 180 -17.10 -0.37 -15.64
N ARG A 181 -17.79 -0.14 -16.77
CA ARG A 181 -17.82 -1.09 -17.89
C ARG A 181 -16.67 -0.88 -18.88
N GLY A 182 -15.93 0.22 -18.74
CA GLY A 182 -14.83 0.59 -19.62
C GLY A 182 -15.24 0.91 -21.06
N ILE A 183 -16.52 1.21 -21.32
CA ILE A 183 -16.99 1.64 -22.65
C ILE A 183 -16.40 3.02 -22.96
N LYS A 184 -16.35 3.90 -21.96
CA LYS A 184 -15.65 5.18 -22.01
C LYS A 184 -14.32 5.06 -21.29
N THR A 185 -13.23 5.20 -22.03
CA THR A 185 -11.86 5.15 -21.50
C THR A 185 -11.40 6.48 -20.92
N ALA A 186 -12.00 7.60 -21.33
CA ALA A 186 -11.73 8.91 -20.72
C ALA A 186 -12.43 9.04 -19.35
N PRO A 187 -11.82 9.75 -18.38
CA PRO A 187 -12.45 9.99 -17.09
C PRO A 187 -13.72 10.83 -17.27
N LEU A 188 -14.81 10.38 -16.67
CA LEU A 188 -16.09 11.09 -16.64
C LEU A 188 -16.00 12.35 -15.79
N HIS A 189 -15.28 12.26 -14.66
CA HIS A 189 -15.07 13.36 -13.73
C HIS A 189 -13.68 13.28 -13.10
N LYS A 190 -13.11 14.43 -12.76
CA LYS A 190 -11.83 14.56 -12.04
C LYS A 190 -12.03 15.41 -10.78
N LEU A 191 -11.69 14.86 -9.62
CA LEU A 191 -11.77 15.52 -8.32
C LEU A 191 -10.36 15.98 -7.91
N ALA A 192 -9.95 17.17 -8.33
CA ALA A 192 -8.59 17.68 -8.12
C ALA A 192 -8.37 18.32 -6.72
N ASN A 193 -9.43 18.88 -6.12
CA ASN A 193 -9.31 19.73 -4.93
C ASN A 193 -9.68 19.02 -3.62
N LEU A 194 -9.95 17.71 -3.66
CA LEU A 194 -10.38 16.98 -2.47
C LEU A 194 -9.22 16.71 -1.50
N HIS A 195 -8.07 16.29 -2.05
CA HIS A 195 -6.87 15.95 -1.28
C HIS A 195 -5.67 16.79 -1.71
N ARG A 196 -4.78 17.07 -0.75
CA ARG A 196 -3.56 17.87 -0.99
C ARG A 196 -2.34 17.00 -1.28
N THR A 197 -2.37 15.76 -0.84
CA THR A 197 -1.32 14.77 -1.04
C THR A 197 -1.89 13.53 -1.69
N GLU A 198 -1.02 12.58 -2.07
CA GLU A 198 -1.42 11.32 -2.69
C GLU A 198 -2.51 10.59 -1.90
N VAL A 199 -3.54 10.11 -2.59
CA VAL A 199 -4.63 9.33 -1.98
C VAL A 199 -4.19 7.88 -1.83
N VAL A 200 -4.16 7.41 -0.57
CA VAL A 200 -3.58 6.11 -0.18
C VAL A 200 -4.62 5.07 0.22
N ALA A 201 -5.85 5.47 0.52
CA ALA A 201 -6.93 4.53 0.80
C ALA A 201 -8.30 5.11 0.39
N MET A 202 -9.20 4.25 -0.08
CA MET A 202 -10.54 4.63 -0.52
C MET A 202 -11.50 3.45 -0.36
N ALA A 203 -12.70 3.71 0.16
CA ALA A 203 -13.76 2.70 0.26
C ALA A 203 -15.14 3.33 0.10
N TYR A 204 -16.02 2.65 -0.63
CA TYR A 204 -17.39 3.07 -0.84
C TYR A 204 -18.33 2.39 0.15
N ASN A 205 -19.20 3.19 0.75
CA ASN A 205 -20.26 2.74 1.63
C ASN A 205 -21.61 2.87 0.94
N GLN A 206 -22.12 1.74 0.45
CA GLN A 206 -23.38 1.69 -0.27
C GLN A 206 -24.58 2.12 0.58
N ALA A 207 -24.57 1.87 1.90
CA ALA A 207 -25.70 2.19 2.78
C ALA A 207 -25.96 3.70 2.90
N PHE A 208 -24.90 4.51 2.77
CA PHE A 208 -24.96 5.96 2.90
C PHE A 208 -24.66 6.70 1.60
N ASP A 209 -24.42 5.95 0.50
CA ASP A 209 -23.96 6.47 -0.79
C ASP A 209 -22.74 7.39 -0.69
N CYS A 210 -21.76 6.95 0.10
CA CYS A 210 -20.65 7.80 0.50
C CYS A 210 -19.34 7.07 0.34
N VAL A 211 -18.38 7.70 -0.32
CA VAL A 211 -16.98 7.28 -0.37
C VAL A 211 -16.24 7.93 0.79
N VAL A 212 -15.44 7.13 1.48
CA VAL A 212 -14.43 7.61 2.42
C VAL A 212 -13.08 7.44 1.75
N SER A 213 -12.32 8.52 1.67
CA SER A 213 -10.99 8.54 1.06
C SER A 213 -9.99 9.18 2.02
N ALA A 214 -8.75 8.74 1.97
CA ALA A 214 -7.70 9.24 2.84
C ALA A 214 -6.39 9.48 2.07
N ASP A 215 -5.70 10.55 2.43
CA ASP A 215 -4.41 10.91 1.84
C ASP A 215 -3.21 10.54 2.71
N ALA A 216 -2.02 10.58 2.11
CA ALA A 216 -0.75 10.28 2.76
C ALA A 216 -0.42 11.22 3.94
N SER A 217 -1.09 12.39 4.04
CA SER A 217 -0.96 13.32 5.17
C SER A 217 -1.85 12.96 6.36
N GLY A 218 -2.71 11.95 6.22
CA GLY A 218 -3.67 11.53 7.23
C GLY A 218 -4.97 12.33 7.22
N MET A 219 -5.29 13.05 6.14
CA MET A 219 -6.59 13.68 5.97
C MET A 219 -7.59 12.66 5.43
N VAL A 220 -8.75 12.56 6.09
CA VAL A 220 -9.86 11.70 5.66
C VAL A 220 -11.01 12.57 5.18
N GLU A 221 -11.49 12.32 3.96
CA GLU A 221 -12.58 13.06 3.33
C GLU A 221 -13.76 12.14 2.97
N TYR A 222 -14.97 12.70 3.08
CA TYR A 222 -16.23 12.04 2.75
C TYR A 222 -16.83 12.75 1.54
N TRP A 223 -17.25 12.00 0.53
CA TRP A 223 -17.85 12.54 -0.69
C TRP A 223 -18.79 11.51 -1.32
N GLN A 224 -19.78 11.95 -2.08
CA GLN A 224 -20.71 11.07 -2.79
C GLN A 224 -20.40 11.05 -4.29
N PRO A 225 -20.57 9.91 -4.99
CA PRO A 225 -20.38 9.83 -6.44
C PRO A 225 -21.60 10.36 -7.20
N ARG A 226 -22.11 11.55 -6.83
CA ARG A 226 -23.22 12.25 -7.48
C ARG A 226 -22.76 13.64 -7.94
N GLU A 227 -23.69 14.39 -8.54
CA GLU A 227 -23.46 15.79 -8.90
C GLU A 227 -22.81 16.56 -7.73
N ASN A 228 -21.76 17.33 -8.05
CA ASN A 228 -20.94 18.14 -7.14
C ASN A 228 -19.96 17.41 -6.20
N PHE A 229 -20.01 16.08 -6.08
CA PHE A 229 -19.07 15.30 -5.26
C PHE A 229 -18.93 15.75 -3.79
N GLU A 230 -19.98 16.32 -3.24
CA GLU A 230 -19.95 16.84 -1.87
C GLU A 230 -20.20 15.72 -0.84
N LYS A 231 -19.88 16.01 0.43
CA LYS A 231 -20.22 15.12 1.54
C LYS A 231 -21.75 15.00 1.64
N PRO A 232 -22.32 13.80 1.80
CA PRO A 232 -23.76 13.66 1.93
C PRO A 232 -24.29 14.24 3.26
N ASP A 233 -25.59 14.57 3.29
CA ASP A 233 -26.26 15.18 4.45
C ASP A 233 -26.59 14.18 5.57
N ASN A 234 -26.57 12.88 5.25
CA ASN A 234 -26.88 11.78 6.17
C ASN A 234 -25.70 11.40 7.09
N VAL A 235 -24.55 12.05 6.95
CA VAL A 235 -23.40 11.93 7.86
C VAL A 235 -23.19 13.22 8.65
N PHE A 236 -22.19 13.23 9.54
CA PHE A 236 -21.87 14.34 10.43
C PHE A 236 -21.95 15.72 9.76
N LYS A 237 -22.50 16.70 10.49
CA LYS A 237 -22.69 18.07 9.98
C LYS A 237 -21.37 18.83 9.86
N ILE A 238 -20.55 18.76 10.91
CA ILE A 238 -19.30 19.53 11.00
C ILE A 238 -18.14 18.57 11.26
N LYS A 239 -17.12 18.61 10.40
CA LYS A 239 -15.95 17.73 10.48
C LYS A 239 -15.16 17.88 11.79
N SER A 240 -15.13 19.07 12.39
CA SER A 240 -14.47 19.31 13.68
C SER A 240 -15.10 18.55 14.85
N SER A 241 -16.34 18.08 14.72
CA SER A 241 -17.01 17.25 15.74
C SER A 241 -16.65 15.76 15.68
N THR A 242 -15.81 15.38 14.70
CA THR A 242 -15.39 14.01 14.42
C THR A 242 -13.98 13.72 14.95
N ASN A 243 -13.59 12.46 14.94
CA ASN A 243 -12.22 12.01 15.25
C ASN A 243 -11.37 11.79 13.99
N LEU A 244 -11.83 12.23 12.82
CA LEU A 244 -11.13 12.00 11.55
C LEU A 244 -9.79 12.73 11.46
N PHE A 245 -9.58 13.78 12.26
CA PHE A 245 -8.29 14.49 12.34
C PHE A 245 -7.24 13.79 13.20
N ASP A 246 -7.58 12.71 13.89
CA ASP A 246 -6.65 12.06 14.82
C ASP A 246 -5.46 11.42 14.09
N PHE A 247 -5.63 11.02 12.83
CA PHE A 247 -4.53 10.58 11.95
C PHE A 247 -3.51 11.70 11.73
N LYS A 248 -3.96 12.87 11.29
CA LYS A 248 -3.10 14.03 11.08
C LYS A 248 -2.42 14.50 12.36
N LYS A 249 -3.13 14.49 13.51
CA LYS A 249 -2.53 14.79 14.82
C LYS A 249 -1.42 13.80 15.19
N ALA A 250 -1.64 12.51 14.89
CA ALA A 250 -0.67 11.44 15.11
C ALA A 250 0.43 11.38 14.04
N LYS A 251 0.38 12.24 13.01
CA LYS A 251 1.26 12.19 11.82
C LYS A 251 1.26 10.80 11.17
N SER A 252 0.09 10.15 11.14
CA SER A 252 -0.11 8.84 10.56
C SER A 252 -1.15 8.88 9.45
N ALA A 253 -1.08 7.93 8.53
CA ALA A 253 -2.05 7.76 7.44
C ALA A 253 -2.59 6.33 7.43
N PRO A 254 -3.89 6.14 7.15
CA PRO A 254 -4.46 4.81 6.98
C PRO A 254 -3.93 4.16 5.70
N CYS A 255 -3.50 2.89 5.79
CA CYS A 255 -3.11 2.10 4.62
C CYS A 255 -4.29 1.37 3.97
N CYS A 256 -5.40 1.21 4.70
CA CYS A 256 -6.63 0.60 4.22
C CYS A 256 -7.85 1.20 4.92
N ILE A 257 -9.00 1.12 4.25
CA ILE A 257 -10.31 1.44 4.82
C ILE A 257 -11.23 0.27 4.46
N SER A 258 -11.84 -0.32 5.48
CA SER A 258 -12.79 -1.42 5.33
C SER A 258 -14.13 -1.00 5.91
N ILE A 259 -15.20 -1.09 5.13
CA ILE A 259 -16.56 -0.76 5.57
C ILE A 259 -17.20 -2.03 6.14
N SER A 260 -17.82 -1.92 7.31
CA SER A 260 -18.59 -3.05 7.87
C SER A 260 -19.75 -3.42 6.93
N PRO A 261 -20.18 -4.70 6.85
CA PRO A 261 -21.31 -5.10 6.00
C PRO A 261 -22.61 -4.34 6.27
N SER A 262 -22.82 -3.87 7.50
CA SER A 262 -23.97 -3.02 7.85
C SER A 262 -23.85 -1.57 7.38
N GLY A 263 -22.68 -1.12 6.94
CA GLY A 263 -22.37 0.26 6.56
C GLY A 263 -22.23 1.25 7.73
N HIS A 264 -22.53 0.86 8.97
CA HIS A 264 -22.56 1.80 10.10
C HIS A 264 -21.19 2.06 10.73
N GLN A 265 -20.19 1.23 10.41
CA GLN A 265 -18.83 1.34 10.92
C GLN A 265 -17.82 1.17 9.79
N PHE A 266 -16.64 1.74 9.99
CA PHE A 266 -15.48 1.42 9.17
C PHE A 266 -14.25 1.26 10.05
N ALA A 267 -13.31 0.44 9.59
CA ALA A 267 -12.06 0.15 10.27
C ALA A 267 -10.87 0.51 9.37
N THR A 268 -9.77 0.92 10.00
CA THR A 268 -8.53 1.31 9.32
C THR A 268 -7.33 0.80 10.09
N PHE A 269 -6.26 0.44 9.37
CA PHE A 269 -4.93 0.27 9.94
C PHE A 269 -4.07 1.45 9.46
N SER A 270 -3.34 2.11 10.34
CA SER A 270 -2.47 3.24 9.98
C SER A 270 -1.01 3.02 10.34
N PHE A 271 -0.15 3.77 9.64
CA PHE A 271 1.29 3.86 9.86
C PHE A 271 1.72 5.33 9.93
N PRO A 272 2.80 5.67 10.66
CA PRO A 272 3.71 4.77 11.37
C PRO A 272 3.24 4.39 12.79
N ASP A 273 2.10 4.90 13.25
CA ASP A 273 1.57 4.68 14.61
C ASP A 273 1.12 3.24 14.89
N ARG A 274 0.90 2.43 13.85
CA ARG A 274 0.49 1.02 13.92
C ARG A 274 -0.76 0.81 14.78
N LYS A 275 -1.78 1.64 14.55
CA LYS A 275 -3.06 1.53 15.26
C LYS A 275 -4.16 1.03 14.35
N VAL A 276 -4.96 0.11 14.88
CA VAL A 276 -6.24 -0.27 14.28
C VAL A 276 -7.33 0.59 14.91
N ARG A 277 -8.05 1.36 14.09
CA ARG A 277 -9.11 2.26 14.55
C ARG A 277 -10.44 1.85 13.94
N VAL A 278 -11.49 1.84 14.76
CA VAL A 278 -12.87 1.58 14.34
C VAL A 278 -13.70 2.82 14.61
N PHE A 279 -14.30 3.37 13.56
CA PHE A 279 -15.10 4.57 13.61
C PHE A 279 -16.57 4.24 13.37
N ASP A 280 -17.44 5.05 13.96
CA ASP A 280 -18.83 5.13 13.55
C ASP A 280 -18.91 5.95 12.25
N PHE A 281 -19.54 5.39 11.23
CA PHE A 281 -19.57 6.00 9.90
C PHE A 281 -20.36 7.31 9.87
N THR A 282 -21.52 7.33 10.52
CA THR A 282 -22.43 8.49 10.50
C THR A 282 -21.86 9.67 11.27
N SER A 283 -21.32 9.43 12.47
CA SER A 283 -20.81 10.49 13.34
C SER A 283 -19.34 10.81 13.09
N GLY A 284 -18.59 9.95 12.38
CA GLY A 284 -17.14 10.09 12.22
C GLY A 284 -16.36 9.98 13.53
N LYS A 285 -17.00 9.52 14.62
CA LYS A 285 -16.38 9.42 15.94
C LYS A 285 -15.66 8.09 16.11
N LEU A 286 -14.52 8.14 16.80
CA LEU A 286 -13.74 6.96 17.11
C LEU A 286 -14.49 6.13 18.15
N ARG A 287 -14.80 4.86 17.83
CA ARG A 287 -15.44 3.93 18.77
C ARG A 287 -14.40 3.13 19.55
N ARG A 288 -13.38 2.63 18.85
CA ARG A 288 -12.31 1.78 19.40
C ARG A 288 -10.98 2.07 18.73
N SER A 289 -9.91 1.91 19.49
CA SER A 289 -8.54 1.91 19.00
C SER A 289 -7.82 0.71 19.61
N TYR A 290 -7.05 -0.01 18.80
CA TYR A 290 -6.18 -1.10 19.22
C TYR A 290 -4.76 -0.74 18.85
N ASP A 291 -3.87 -0.77 19.84
CA ASP A 291 -2.48 -0.37 19.67
C ASP A 291 -1.62 -1.62 19.34
N GLU A 292 -1.10 -1.66 18.12
CA GLU A 292 -0.16 -2.69 17.64
C GLU A 292 1.24 -2.09 17.40
N SER A 293 1.55 -0.98 18.08
CA SER A 293 2.88 -0.37 18.07
C SER A 293 3.94 -1.32 18.61
N ILE A 294 5.16 -1.17 18.10
CA ILE A 294 6.32 -1.98 18.49
C ILE A 294 6.59 -1.80 19.98
N GLU A 295 6.42 -0.58 20.49
CA GLU A 295 6.58 -0.21 21.89
C GLU A 295 5.60 -0.96 22.77
N THR A 296 4.31 -0.95 22.39
CA THR A 296 3.25 -1.64 23.14
C THR A 296 3.44 -3.16 23.11
N LEU A 297 3.77 -3.72 21.95
CA LEU A 297 4.04 -5.15 21.80
C LEU A 297 5.24 -5.60 22.63
N THR A 298 6.30 -4.79 22.68
CA THR A 298 7.50 -5.07 23.49
C THR A 298 7.17 -5.04 24.98
N ALA A 299 6.47 -4.00 25.43
CA ALA A 299 6.05 -3.87 26.83
C ALA A 299 5.12 -5.01 27.27
N MET A 300 4.17 -5.44 26.42
CA MET A 300 3.29 -6.57 26.70
C MET A 300 4.07 -7.89 26.83
N HIS A 301 5.08 -8.09 25.99
CA HIS A 301 5.95 -9.27 26.02
C HIS A 301 6.80 -9.31 27.30
N GLU A 302 7.45 -8.20 27.65
CA GLU A 302 8.26 -8.07 28.88
C GLU A 302 7.41 -8.24 30.16
N ALA A 303 6.20 -7.69 30.17
CA ALA A 303 5.26 -7.83 31.29
C ALA A 303 4.61 -9.23 31.37
N GLY A 304 4.81 -10.10 30.38
CA GLY A 304 4.16 -11.41 30.30
C GLY A 304 2.63 -11.33 30.16
N THR A 305 2.11 -10.19 29.70
CA THR A 305 0.68 -9.92 29.47
C THR A 305 0.27 -10.13 28.01
N SER A 306 1.21 -10.59 27.17
CA SER A 306 0.94 -10.95 25.79
C SER A 306 -0.14 -12.04 25.67
N LEU A 307 -0.88 -12.03 24.56
CA LEU A 307 -1.97 -12.98 24.30
C LEU A 307 -1.50 -14.44 24.42
N HIS A 308 -0.28 -14.70 23.97
CA HIS A 308 0.37 -16.01 24.03
C HIS A 308 1.87 -15.84 24.32
N LYS A 309 2.43 -16.80 25.07
CA LYS A 309 3.86 -16.83 25.36
C LYS A 309 4.63 -17.25 24.11
N ILE A 310 5.45 -16.34 23.60
CA ILE A 310 6.39 -16.58 22.51
C ILE A 310 7.79 -16.62 23.12
N ASP A 311 8.67 -17.49 22.64
CA ASP A 311 10.07 -17.48 23.05
C ASP A 311 10.77 -16.17 22.65
N GLN A 312 11.73 -15.70 23.44
CA GLN A 312 12.40 -14.42 23.20
C GLN A 312 13.05 -14.35 21.80
N ASN A 313 13.63 -15.45 21.33
CA ASN A 313 14.29 -15.46 20.02
C ASN A 313 13.28 -15.35 18.88
N GLU A 314 12.15 -16.05 19.00
CA GLU A 314 11.07 -15.97 18.01
C GLU A 314 10.39 -14.59 18.04
N PHE A 315 10.17 -14.02 19.24
CA PHE A 315 9.64 -12.67 19.38
C PHE A 315 10.53 -11.64 18.69
N ASN A 316 11.84 -11.69 18.92
CA ASN A 316 12.80 -10.79 18.28
C ASN A 316 12.80 -10.90 16.74
N ARG A 317 12.66 -12.12 16.20
CA ARG A 317 12.53 -12.35 14.74
C ARG A 317 11.27 -11.71 14.17
N ARG A 318 10.13 -11.89 14.84
CA ARG A 318 8.86 -11.28 14.41
C ARG A 318 8.89 -9.76 14.55
N LEU A 319 9.52 -9.24 15.60
CA LEU A 319 9.71 -7.81 15.83
C LEU A 319 10.60 -7.16 14.75
N ALA A 320 11.64 -7.87 14.28
CA ALA A 320 12.45 -7.41 13.15
C ALA A 320 11.61 -7.31 11.87
N THR A 321 10.74 -8.30 11.62
CA THR A 321 9.80 -8.25 10.50
C THR A 321 8.84 -7.06 10.61
N GLU A 322 8.32 -6.77 11.80
CA GLU A 322 7.47 -5.59 12.02
C GLU A 322 8.15 -4.29 11.59
N ARG A 323 9.46 -4.12 11.90
CA ARG A 323 10.21 -2.91 11.51
C ARG A 323 10.29 -2.71 10.00
N GLU A 324 10.28 -3.77 9.21
CA GLU A 324 10.36 -3.72 7.75
C GLU A 324 9.02 -3.37 7.07
N LEU A 325 7.90 -3.47 7.78
CA LEU A 325 6.56 -3.22 7.21
C LEU A 325 6.30 -1.76 6.84
N ASP A 326 7.17 -0.83 7.26
CA ASP A 326 6.91 0.60 7.17
C ASP A 326 7.20 1.22 5.79
N SER A 327 7.61 0.41 4.81
CA SER A 327 7.77 0.88 3.44
C SER A 327 6.43 1.05 2.72
N ALA A 328 6.28 2.10 1.90
CA ALA A 328 5.04 2.35 1.13
C ALA A 328 4.61 1.13 0.30
N ALA A 329 5.57 0.40 -0.27
CA ALA A 329 5.33 -0.79 -1.06
C ALA A 329 4.68 -1.95 -0.27
N VAL A 330 4.95 -2.05 1.03
CA VAL A 330 4.38 -3.07 1.92
C VAL A 330 3.09 -2.58 2.56
N ARG A 331 3.03 -1.30 2.97
CA ARG A 331 1.82 -0.68 3.55
C ARG A 331 0.59 -0.86 2.64
N SER A 332 0.75 -0.68 1.32
CA SER A 332 -0.31 -0.89 0.32
C SER A 332 -0.89 -2.32 0.25
N ARG A 333 -0.23 -3.31 0.86
CA ARG A 333 -0.64 -4.72 0.88
C ARG A 333 -1.26 -5.14 2.22
N ILE A 334 -1.37 -4.21 3.17
CA ILE A 334 -1.92 -4.47 4.50
C ILE A 334 -3.37 -4.04 4.53
N ASN A 335 -4.25 -4.95 4.94
CA ASN A 335 -5.67 -4.65 5.06
C ASN A 335 -6.27 -5.00 6.43
N ILE A 336 -7.57 -4.69 6.55
CA ILE A 336 -8.45 -5.18 7.60
C ILE A 336 -9.71 -5.70 6.91
N CYS A 337 -10.21 -6.85 7.37
CA CYS A 337 -11.44 -7.45 6.89
C CYS A 337 -12.47 -7.49 8.02
N PHE A 338 -13.70 -7.07 7.75
CA PHE A 338 -14.83 -7.36 8.65
C PHE A 338 -15.34 -8.77 8.42
N ASP A 339 -15.89 -9.38 9.47
CA ASP A 339 -16.73 -10.55 9.29
C ASP A 339 -18.09 -10.19 8.68
N GLU A 340 -18.80 -11.18 8.14
CA GLU A 340 -20.10 -10.98 7.49
C GLU A 340 -21.16 -10.41 8.46
N SER A 341 -21.03 -10.65 9.78
CA SER A 341 -21.92 -10.01 10.77
C SER A 341 -21.57 -8.54 11.04
N GLY A 342 -20.34 -8.12 10.74
CA GLY A 342 -19.82 -6.77 11.02
C GLY A 342 -19.49 -6.50 12.49
N HIS A 343 -19.44 -7.54 13.33
CA HIS A 343 -19.10 -7.42 14.75
C HIS A 343 -17.63 -7.67 15.05
N PHE A 344 -16.95 -8.43 14.19
CA PHE A 344 -15.56 -8.79 14.30
C PHE A 344 -14.74 -8.13 13.18
N ILE A 345 -13.52 -7.75 13.54
CA ILE A 345 -12.49 -7.34 12.58
C ILE A 345 -11.36 -8.36 12.61
N CYS A 346 -10.80 -8.63 11.44
CA CYS A 346 -9.72 -9.55 11.21
C CYS A 346 -8.55 -8.79 10.58
N TYR A 347 -7.36 -8.92 11.16
CA TYR A 347 -6.14 -8.28 10.65
C TYR A 347 -4.89 -9.03 11.08
N GLY A 348 -3.84 -8.93 10.27
CA GLY A 348 -2.53 -9.49 10.63
C GLY A 348 -1.86 -8.72 11.76
N SER A 349 -1.20 -9.44 12.67
CA SER A 349 -0.39 -8.90 13.78
C SER A 349 0.89 -9.72 13.98
N LEU A 350 1.77 -9.26 14.88
CA LEU A 350 2.95 -10.01 15.32
C LEU A 350 2.61 -11.41 15.86
N HIS A 351 1.43 -11.57 16.47
CA HIS A 351 1.00 -12.83 17.08
C HIS A 351 0.30 -13.78 16.08
N GLY A 352 0.14 -13.38 14.82
CA GLY A 352 -0.70 -14.05 13.83
C GLY A 352 -1.89 -13.18 13.43
N ILE A 353 -2.91 -13.77 12.82
CA ILE A 353 -4.10 -13.05 12.36
C ILE A 353 -5.10 -12.97 13.52
N LYS A 354 -5.32 -11.76 14.05
CA LYS A 354 -6.23 -11.52 15.18
C LYS A 354 -7.65 -11.32 14.68
N VAL A 355 -8.60 -12.01 15.29
CA VAL A 355 -10.04 -11.71 15.16
C VAL A 355 -10.50 -11.04 16.44
N VAL A 356 -10.89 -9.77 16.35
CA VAL A 356 -11.22 -8.92 17.50
C VAL A 356 -12.69 -8.53 17.46
N ASN A 357 -13.36 -8.70 18.60
CA ASN A 357 -14.72 -8.23 18.78
C ASN A 357 -14.74 -6.71 18.99
N THR A 358 -15.37 -5.97 18.07
CA THR A 358 -15.45 -4.51 18.10
C THR A 358 -16.29 -3.96 19.26
N THR A 359 -17.23 -4.76 19.79
CA THR A 359 -18.09 -4.39 20.91
C THR A 359 -17.36 -4.55 22.24
N THR A 360 -16.73 -5.70 22.46
CA THR A 360 -16.10 -6.08 23.74
C THR A 360 -14.60 -5.83 23.80
N SER A 361 -13.96 -5.52 22.67
CA SER A 361 -12.50 -5.41 22.48
C SER A 361 -11.72 -6.67 22.82
N ARG A 362 -12.40 -7.84 22.88
CA ARG A 362 -11.74 -9.12 23.15
C ARG A 362 -11.25 -9.76 21.86
N VAL A 363 -10.08 -10.37 21.92
CA VAL A 363 -9.58 -11.24 20.86
C VAL A 363 -10.33 -12.57 20.95
N MET A 364 -11.08 -12.90 19.91
CA MET A 364 -11.91 -14.10 19.85
C MET A 364 -11.11 -15.31 19.36
N ARG A 365 -10.27 -15.12 18.32
CA ARG A 365 -9.38 -16.14 17.76
C ARG A 365 -8.09 -15.51 17.24
N VAL A 366 -7.02 -16.30 17.18
CA VAL A 366 -5.73 -15.92 16.58
C VAL A 366 -5.27 -17.02 15.65
N TYR A 367 -5.38 -16.82 14.33
CA TYR A 367 -4.94 -17.79 13.33
C TYR A 367 -3.45 -17.66 13.04
N GLY A 368 -2.81 -18.77 12.67
CA GLY A 368 -1.40 -18.79 12.28
C GLY A 368 -0.43 -18.45 13.41
N LYS A 369 -0.86 -18.56 14.68
CA LYS A 369 -0.02 -18.22 15.84
C LYS A 369 1.32 -18.96 15.88
N ASP A 370 1.31 -20.24 15.48
CA ASP A 370 2.47 -21.13 15.42
C ASP A 370 3.20 -21.06 14.07
N GLU A 371 2.74 -20.23 13.13
CA GLU A 371 3.29 -20.15 11.79
C GLU A 371 4.32 -19.02 11.67
N SER A 372 5.31 -19.22 10.80
CA SER A 372 6.49 -18.35 10.67
C SER A 372 6.30 -17.19 9.68
N PHE A 373 5.07 -16.76 9.43
CA PHE A 373 4.77 -15.66 8.51
C PHE A 373 3.97 -14.55 9.17
N ARG A 374 4.25 -13.31 8.75
CA ARG A 374 3.47 -12.13 9.11
C ARG A 374 2.40 -11.91 8.05
N ALA A 375 1.13 -12.08 8.40
CA ALA A 375 0.03 -11.92 7.45
C ALA A 375 -0.06 -10.46 6.97
N LEU A 376 -0.25 -10.15 5.69
CA LEU A 376 -0.40 -8.76 5.22
C LEU A 376 -1.86 -8.46 4.87
N ASP A 377 -2.38 -9.19 3.89
CA ASP A 377 -3.74 -9.06 3.39
C ASP A 377 -4.56 -10.28 3.84
N VAL A 378 -5.75 -10.04 4.37
CA VAL A 378 -6.67 -11.06 4.86
C VAL A 378 -8.05 -10.89 4.22
N ALA A 379 -8.68 -12.01 3.88
CA ALA A 379 -10.05 -12.01 3.35
C ALA A 379 -10.81 -13.20 3.90
N MET A 380 -12.08 -12.98 4.25
CA MET A 380 -12.91 -14.01 4.86
C MET A 380 -14.11 -14.34 3.98
N TYR A 381 -14.49 -15.61 4.05
CA TYR A 381 -15.70 -16.16 3.46
C TYR A 381 -16.44 -16.92 4.55
N GLN A 382 -17.66 -16.53 4.89
CA GLN A 382 -18.49 -17.26 5.86
C GLN A 382 -19.70 -17.93 5.20
N GLY A 383 -19.85 -17.76 3.89
CA GLY A 383 -20.91 -18.37 3.09
C GLY A 383 -22.23 -17.67 3.38
N ALA A 384 -22.80 -17.03 2.35
CA ALA A 384 -23.96 -16.19 2.56
C ALA A 384 -25.12 -16.96 3.23
N PRO A 385 -25.71 -16.43 4.30
CA PRO A 385 -27.10 -16.76 4.58
C PRO A 385 -27.92 -16.17 3.43
N GLN A 386 -28.47 -17.02 2.55
CA GLN A 386 -29.61 -16.59 1.73
C GLN A 386 -30.72 -16.20 2.70
N GLN A 387 -30.86 -14.91 3.02
CA GLN A 387 -32.00 -14.46 3.79
C GLN A 387 -33.26 -14.57 2.94
N LYS A 388 -34.23 -15.37 3.42
CA LYS A 388 -35.60 -14.88 3.59
C LYS A 388 -36.14 -15.39 4.93
N GLY A 389 -36.23 -14.47 5.90
CA GLY A 389 -36.93 -14.68 7.16
C GLY A 389 -35.98 -14.96 8.32
N VAL A 390 -36.10 -14.14 9.35
CA VAL A 390 -35.51 -14.31 10.68
C VAL A 390 -35.52 -15.79 11.06
N VAL A 391 -34.36 -16.44 11.14
CA VAL A 391 -34.23 -17.75 11.77
C VAL A 391 -34.49 -17.51 13.25
N THR A 392 -35.74 -17.72 13.67
CA THR A 392 -36.10 -17.69 15.07
C THR A 392 -35.40 -18.85 15.77
N VAL A 393 -35.08 -18.69 17.06
CA VAL A 393 -34.46 -19.74 17.90
C VAL A 393 -35.24 -21.07 17.86
N SER A 394 -36.53 -21.02 17.51
CA SER A 394 -37.39 -22.19 17.26
C SER A 394 -37.11 -22.94 15.95
N MET A 395 -36.55 -22.30 14.92
CA MET A 395 -36.17 -22.97 13.66
C MET A 395 -34.87 -23.77 13.83
N ALA A 396 -33.91 -23.28 14.61
CA ALA A 396 -32.64 -23.95 14.90
C ALA A 396 -32.78 -25.29 15.65
N THR A 397 -33.95 -25.57 16.23
CA THR A 397 -34.27 -26.82 16.95
C THR A 397 -35.14 -27.79 16.13
N SER A 398 -35.46 -27.44 14.88
CA SER A 398 -36.19 -28.33 13.96
C SER A 398 -35.24 -28.93 12.93
N ASN A 399 -35.37 -30.24 12.65
CA ASN A 399 -34.70 -30.94 11.54
C ASN A 399 -35.21 -30.38 10.20
N ASN A 400 -34.77 -29.17 9.86
CA ASN A 400 -35.14 -28.47 8.64
C ASN A 400 -34.05 -28.72 7.59
N PRO A 401 -34.37 -29.26 6.40
CA PRO A 401 -33.40 -29.50 5.33
C PRO A 401 -32.60 -28.23 4.90
N LEU A 402 -33.16 -27.04 5.15
CA LEU A 402 -32.47 -25.76 4.92
C LEU A 402 -31.36 -25.45 5.94
N LEU A 403 -31.42 -26.05 7.14
CA LEU A 403 -30.36 -25.98 8.15
C LEU A 403 -29.26 -27.00 7.86
N GLU A 404 -29.58 -28.18 7.31
CA GLU A 404 -28.58 -29.14 6.81
C GLU A 404 -27.76 -28.54 5.66
N ALA A 405 -28.38 -27.77 4.75
CA ALA A 405 -27.65 -26.98 3.74
C ALA A 405 -26.81 -25.83 4.36
N ALA A 406 -27.12 -25.40 5.58
CA ALA A 406 -26.28 -24.48 6.34
C ALA A 406 -25.12 -25.19 7.07
N GLU A 407 -25.22 -26.49 7.31
CA GLU A 407 -24.13 -27.34 7.83
C GLU A 407 -23.10 -27.72 6.75
N GLU A 408 -23.42 -27.61 5.46
CA GLU A 408 -22.46 -27.70 4.34
C GLU A 408 -21.52 -26.47 4.22
N ARG A 409 -21.61 -25.49 5.13
CA ARG A 409 -20.79 -24.28 5.10
C ARG A 409 -19.40 -24.53 5.68
N ASP A 410 -18.38 -24.51 4.83
CA ASP A 410 -16.97 -24.43 5.24
C ASP A 410 -16.52 -22.95 5.23
N PRO A 411 -16.58 -22.23 6.38
CA PRO A 411 -16.01 -20.89 6.48
C PRO A 411 -14.51 -20.95 6.23
N MET A 412 -14.02 -20.01 5.43
CA MET A 412 -12.62 -19.93 5.05
C MET A 412 -12.05 -18.55 5.37
N LEU A 413 -10.82 -18.54 5.87
CA LEU A 413 -10.02 -17.33 5.97
C LEU A 413 -8.81 -17.50 5.06
N PHE A 414 -8.56 -16.50 4.23
CA PHE A 414 -7.40 -16.43 3.36
C PHE A 414 -6.44 -15.36 3.88
N ALA A 415 -5.14 -15.60 3.73
CA ALA A 415 -4.13 -14.63 4.10
C ALA A 415 -2.89 -14.69 3.20
N THR A 416 -2.31 -13.53 2.89
CA THR A 416 -0.97 -13.43 2.27
C THR A 416 0.09 -13.26 3.35
N GLY A 417 1.35 -13.59 3.07
CA GLY A 417 2.45 -13.46 4.03
C GLY A 417 3.56 -12.51 3.55
N TYR A 418 4.15 -11.73 4.46
CA TYR A 418 5.30 -10.88 4.16
C TYR A 418 6.49 -11.70 3.62
N GLY A 419 6.97 -11.31 2.43
CA GLY A 419 8.07 -11.99 1.74
C GLY A 419 7.75 -13.41 1.27
N LYS A 420 6.48 -13.82 1.29
CA LYS A 420 6.06 -15.17 0.88
C LYS A 420 5.45 -15.14 -0.52
N VAL A 421 5.82 -16.14 -1.32
CA VAL A 421 5.25 -16.42 -2.65
C VAL A 421 4.00 -17.32 -2.56
N ARG A 422 3.35 -17.31 -1.39
CA ARG A 422 2.22 -18.19 -1.06
C ARG A 422 1.13 -17.43 -0.35
N PHE A 423 -0.10 -17.87 -0.56
CA PHE A 423 -1.23 -17.51 0.27
C PHE A 423 -1.70 -18.75 1.04
N TYR A 424 -2.32 -18.50 2.18
CA TYR A 424 -2.67 -19.49 3.18
C TYR A 424 -4.18 -19.52 3.34
N MET A 425 -4.73 -20.72 3.46
CA MET A 425 -6.15 -20.96 3.64
C MET A 425 -6.37 -21.64 4.99
N PHE A 426 -7.25 -21.10 5.81
CA PHE A 426 -7.69 -21.64 7.08
C PHE A 426 -9.14 -22.09 6.94
N THR A 427 -9.42 -23.35 7.26
CA THR A 427 -10.74 -23.98 7.15
C THR A 427 -11.15 -24.57 8.51
N ASN A 428 -12.22 -25.37 8.54
CA ASN A 428 -12.59 -26.13 9.73
C ASN A 428 -11.65 -27.31 10.08
N GLU A 429 -10.61 -27.58 9.28
CA GLU A 429 -9.63 -28.63 9.55
C GLU A 429 -8.67 -28.22 10.68
N GLU A 430 -8.83 -28.81 11.87
CA GLU A 430 -8.03 -28.43 13.05
C GLU A 430 -6.62 -29.04 13.07
N SER A 431 -6.45 -30.22 12.47
CA SER A 431 -5.20 -30.97 12.47
C SER A 431 -4.71 -31.29 11.05
N PRO A 432 -4.36 -30.28 10.25
CA PRO A 432 -3.92 -30.49 8.88
C PRO A 432 -2.59 -31.24 8.83
N SER A 433 -2.49 -32.22 7.93
CA SER A 433 -1.24 -32.98 7.74
C SER A 433 -0.13 -32.08 7.20
N LYS A 434 1.02 -32.06 7.88
CA LYS A 434 2.21 -31.30 7.44
C LYS A 434 2.71 -31.70 6.05
N SER A 435 2.46 -32.93 5.61
CA SER A 435 2.92 -33.42 4.30
C SER A 435 2.09 -32.86 3.13
N ASN A 436 0.81 -32.59 3.35
CA ASN A 436 -0.14 -32.30 2.27
C ASN A 436 -0.66 -30.86 2.29
N ARG A 437 -0.38 -30.11 3.36
CA ARG A 437 -0.83 -28.72 3.49
C ARG A 437 -0.11 -27.77 2.52
N ASP A 438 1.13 -28.05 2.14
CA ASP A 438 1.93 -27.17 1.29
C ASP A 438 1.86 -27.64 -0.17
N VAL A 439 0.98 -27.01 -0.95
CA VAL A 439 0.76 -27.38 -2.35
C VAL A 439 1.81 -26.69 -3.22
N HIS A 440 2.59 -27.48 -3.96
CA HIS A 440 3.59 -26.99 -4.91
C HIS A 440 3.02 -26.93 -6.33
N ASN A 441 1.98 -26.13 -6.54
CA ASN A 441 1.36 -25.95 -7.85
C ASN A 441 2.30 -25.26 -8.86
N GLU A 442 3.22 -24.40 -8.38
CA GLU A 442 4.13 -23.63 -9.22
C GLU A 442 5.55 -23.57 -8.64
N LYS A 443 6.52 -23.38 -9.53
CA LYS A 443 7.92 -23.14 -9.15
C LYS A 443 8.14 -21.62 -8.99
N PRO A 444 8.62 -21.16 -7.82
CA PRO A 444 8.99 -19.76 -7.64
C PRO A 444 10.00 -19.31 -8.68
N LYS A 445 9.92 -18.03 -9.08
CA LYS A 445 10.93 -17.40 -9.93
C LYS A 445 12.24 -17.30 -9.13
N GLN A 446 13.13 -18.28 -9.29
CA GLN A 446 14.46 -18.20 -8.69
C GLN A 446 15.30 -17.23 -9.52
N LEU A 447 15.22 -15.94 -9.20
CA LEU A 447 16.17 -14.95 -9.71
C LEU A 447 17.55 -15.28 -9.13
N GLY A 448 18.42 -15.87 -9.96
CA GLY A 448 19.83 -16.09 -9.61
C GLY A 448 20.53 -14.75 -9.32
N LYS A 449 21.61 -14.75 -8.52
CA LYS A 449 22.38 -13.54 -8.19
C LYS A 449 22.66 -12.65 -9.42
N LYS A 450 23.02 -13.29 -10.55
CA LYS A 450 23.29 -12.63 -11.82
C LYS A 450 22.08 -11.90 -12.42
N GLN A 451 20.89 -12.50 -12.34
CA GLN A 451 19.65 -11.87 -12.81
C GLN A 451 19.14 -10.77 -11.87
N LYS A 452 19.44 -10.87 -10.55
CA LYS A 452 19.16 -9.77 -9.60
C LYS A 452 20.08 -8.57 -9.84
N GLU A 453 21.33 -8.81 -10.19
CA GLU A 453 22.28 -7.77 -10.61
C GLU A 453 21.83 -7.13 -11.93
N GLU A 454 21.45 -7.92 -12.94
CA GLU A 454 20.91 -7.44 -14.22
C GLU A 454 19.58 -6.65 -14.05
N GLN A 455 18.66 -7.08 -13.18
CA GLN A 455 17.43 -6.33 -12.90
C GLN A 455 17.67 -5.05 -12.09
N LYS A 456 18.64 -5.07 -11.17
CA LYS A 456 19.07 -3.86 -10.45
C LYS A 456 19.72 -2.87 -11.43
N GLU A 457 20.51 -3.35 -12.38
CA GLU A 457 21.07 -2.54 -13.46
C GLU A 457 20.01 -1.96 -14.38
N GLN A 458 18.99 -2.74 -14.75
CA GLN A 458 17.83 -2.24 -15.52
C GLN A 458 17.06 -1.17 -14.74
N ARG A 459 16.81 -1.36 -13.44
CA ARG A 459 16.14 -0.33 -12.60
C ARG A 459 16.97 0.94 -12.43
N MET A 460 18.29 0.82 -12.28
CA MET A 460 19.16 1.98 -12.11
C MET A 460 19.48 2.70 -13.42
N GLY A 461 19.07 2.15 -14.58
CA GLY A 461 19.38 2.71 -15.89
C GLY A 461 20.84 2.43 -16.28
N SER A 462 21.03 1.82 -17.44
CA SER A 462 22.37 1.50 -17.96
C SER A 462 22.91 2.62 -18.87
N ALA A 463 22.02 3.45 -19.39
CA ALA A 463 22.34 4.61 -20.20
C ALA A 463 21.44 5.80 -19.85
N ALA A 464 21.92 7.00 -20.15
CA ALA A 464 21.15 8.23 -20.08
C ALA A 464 21.45 9.11 -21.30
N MET A 465 20.45 9.85 -21.77
CA MET A 465 20.59 10.83 -22.84
C MET A 465 20.25 12.21 -22.28
N ILE A 466 21.25 13.09 -22.25
CA ILE A 466 21.07 14.49 -21.87
C ILE A 466 20.68 15.27 -23.11
N HIS A 467 19.45 15.75 -23.15
CA HIS A 467 18.97 16.64 -24.20
C HIS A 467 19.37 18.07 -23.85
N THR A 468 20.12 18.73 -24.72
CA THR A 468 20.52 20.13 -24.52
C THR A 468 19.99 21.00 -25.67
N ASN A 469 19.96 22.32 -25.47
CA ASN A 469 19.67 23.26 -26.56
C ASN A 469 20.74 23.27 -27.68
N MET A 470 21.85 22.54 -27.50
CA MET A 470 22.95 22.40 -28.46
C MET A 470 23.02 20.99 -29.09
N GLY A 471 22.12 20.07 -28.70
CA GLY A 471 22.08 18.69 -29.17
C GLY A 471 22.09 17.66 -28.04
N ASP A 472 22.10 16.38 -28.41
CA ASP A 472 21.96 15.27 -27.47
C ASP A 472 23.30 14.63 -27.09
N ILE A 473 23.52 14.38 -25.80
CA ILE A 473 24.72 13.72 -25.26
C ILE A 473 24.30 12.38 -24.67
N HIS A 474 24.77 11.28 -25.25
CA HIS A 474 24.46 9.93 -24.79
C HIS A 474 25.56 9.42 -23.87
N ILE A 475 25.18 9.08 -22.65
CA ILE A 475 26.06 8.64 -21.58
C ILE A 475 25.76 7.18 -21.25
N ARG A 476 26.80 6.35 -21.22
CA ARG A 476 26.74 5.05 -20.58
C ARG A 476 27.08 5.19 -19.11
N LEU A 477 26.25 4.62 -18.25
CA LEU A 477 26.39 4.68 -16.79
C LEU A 477 27.07 3.41 -16.27
N PHE A 478 27.64 3.48 -15.06
CA PHE A 478 28.34 2.37 -14.41
C PHE A 478 27.67 1.92 -13.10
N PRO A 479 26.40 1.45 -13.14
CA PRO A 479 25.63 1.08 -11.95
C PRO A 479 26.27 -0.01 -11.08
N GLN A 480 27.10 -0.88 -11.68
CA GLN A 480 27.83 -1.93 -10.96
C GLN A 480 28.95 -1.38 -10.06
N HIS A 481 29.61 -0.31 -10.51
CA HIS A 481 30.80 0.24 -9.86
C HIS A 481 30.46 1.39 -8.91
N THR A 482 29.48 2.21 -9.29
CA THR A 482 29.04 3.39 -8.53
C THR A 482 27.52 3.41 -8.35
N PRO A 483 26.96 2.44 -7.60
CA PRO A 483 25.52 2.26 -7.49
C PRO A 483 24.80 3.48 -6.89
N LYS A 484 25.32 4.10 -5.82
CA LYS A 484 24.67 5.25 -5.21
C LYS A 484 24.70 6.47 -6.12
N THR A 485 25.82 6.68 -6.81
CA THR A 485 25.99 7.81 -7.72
C THR A 485 25.06 7.70 -8.93
N VAL A 486 24.95 6.50 -9.51
CA VAL A 486 24.04 6.26 -10.64
C VAL A 486 22.59 6.34 -10.20
N GLU A 487 22.23 5.80 -9.02
CA GLU A 487 20.89 5.95 -8.44
C GLU A 487 20.53 7.41 -8.23
N ASN A 488 21.43 8.21 -7.67
CA ASN A 488 21.24 9.64 -7.47
C ASN A 488 21.02 10.38 -8.80
N PHE A 489 21.90 10.19 -9.78
CA PHE A 489 21.81 10.84 -11.08
C PHE A 489 20.54 10.46 -11.85
N THR A 490 20.24 9.17 -11.93
CA THR A 490 19.07 8.68 -12.70
C THR A 490 17.74 9.01 -12.03
N THR A 491 17.68 9.01 -10.71
CA THR A 491 16.49 9.42 -9.98
C THR A 491 16.26 10.93 -10.12
N HIS A 492 17.30 11.76 -10.01
CA HIS A 492 17.18 13.20 -10.32
C HIS A 492 16.72 13.45 -11.76
N ALA A 493 17.25 12.70 -12.73
CA ALA A 493 16.82 12.77 -14.12
C ALA A 493 15.33 12.44 -14.29
N ARG A 494 14.86 11.30 -13.72
CA ARG A 494 13.46 10.87 -13.77
C ARG A 494 12.50 11.85 -13.08
N ASN A 495 12.94 12.44 -11.97
CA ASN A 495 12.18 13.45 -11.24
C ASN A 495 12.16 14.83 -11.94
N GLY A 496 12.85 14.97 -13.08
CA GLY A 496 12.96 16.24 -13.80
C GLY A 496 13.80 17.31 -13.10
N TYR A 497 14.63 16.91 -12.12
CA TYR A 497 15.46 17.83 -11.33
C TYR A 497 16.46 18.61 -12.19
N TYR A 498 16.99 17.98 -13.24
CA TYR A 498 17.93 18.60 -14.16
C TYR A 498 17.28 19.45 -15.26
N ASN A 499 15.94 19.45 -15.35
CA ASN A 499 15.24 20.14 -16.43
C ASN A 499 15.45 21.66 -16.30
N ASN A 500 15.87 22.28 -17.40
CA ASN A 500 16.25 23.69 -17.52
C ASN A 500 17.48 24.13 -16.69
N THR A 501 18.24 23.20 -16.11
CA THR A 501 19.53 23.55 -15.48
C THR A 501 20.58 23.90 -16.55
N ILE A 502 21.56 24.72 -16.19
CA ILE A 502 22.60 25.19 -17.13
C ILE A 502 23.95 24.51 -16.91
N PHE A 503 24.76 24.46 -17.97
CA PHE A 503 26.20 24.30 -17.84
C PHE A 503 26.82 25.62 -17.36
N HIS A 504 26.86 25.81 -16.04
CA HIS A 504 27.28 27.07 -15.42
C HIS A 504 28.80 27.30 -15.47
N ARG A 505 29.59 26.25 -15.76
CA ARG A 505 31.04 26.34 -15.85
C ARG A 505 31.57 25.48 -17.02
N VAL A 506 32.31 26.12 -17.92
CA VAL A 506 32.89 25.54 -19.14
C VAL A 506 34.34 26.00 -19.26
N ILE A 507 35.26 25.04 -19.15
CA ILE A 507 36.71 25.29 -19.25
C ILE A 507 37.25 24.50 -20.43
N ARG A 508 37.71 25.24 -21.44
CA ARG A 508 38.27 24.67 -22.67
C ARG A 508 39.48 23.78 -22.36
N LYS A 509 39.53 22.62 -23.00
CA LYS A 509 40.48 21.52 -22.81
C LYS A 509 40.51 20.95 -21.39
N PHE A 510 39.43 21.11 -20.64
CA PHE A 510 39.32 20.58 -19.29
C PHE A 510 37.98 19.88 -19.06
N MET A 511 36.89 20.62 -18.90
CA MET A 511 35.57 20.05 -18.59
C MET A 511 34.41 21.03 -18.78
N ILE A 512 33.21 20.46 -18.91
CA ILE A 512 31.93 21.17 -18.85
C ILE A 512 31.15 20.68 -17.61
N GLN A 513 30.65 21.58 -16.78
CA GLN A 513 30.00 21.27 -15.50
C GLN A 513 28.58 21.81 -15.47
N GLY A 514 27.65 20.98 -14.98
CA GLY A 514 26.23 21.27 -14.87
C GLY A 514 25.59 20.57 -13.66
N GLY A 515 24.26 20.56 -13.61
CA GLY A 515 23.52 19.90 -12.53
C GLY A 515 23.38 20.70 -11.23
N ASP A 516 23.62 22.00 -11.29
CA ASP A 516 23.30 22.95 -10.22
C ASP A 516 21.97 23.67 -10.56
N PRO A 517 20.91 23.55 -9.72
CA PRO A 517 19.66 24.30 -9.88
C PRO A 517 19.81 25.82 -9.82
N LEU A 518 20.81 26.34 -9.11
CA LEU A 518 21.03 27.78 -8.98
C LEU A 518 21.86 28.34 -10.14
N GLY A 519 22.64 27.50 -10.83
CA GLY A 519 23.47 27.89 -11.97
C GLY A 519 24.65 28.80 -11.62
N ASP A 520 25.10 28.76 -10.35
CA ASP A 520 26.22 29.54 -9.82
C ASP A 520 27.35 28.69 -9.23
N GLY A 521 27.16 27.37 -9.18
CA GLY A 521 28.11 26.38 -8.66
C GLY A 521 27.98 26.11 -7.16
N THR A 522 27.08 26.79 -6.45
CA THR A 522 26.93 26.66 -4.98
C THR A 522 25.76 25.78 -4.56
N GLY A 523 24.82 25.50 -5.47
CA GLY A 523 23.61 24.73 -5.19
C GLY A 523 23.72 23.25 -5.52
N GLY A 524 22.63 22.53 -5.26
CA GLY A 524 22.52 21.10 -5.53
C GLY A 524 22.52 20.24 -4.27
N THR A 525 21.62 19.25 -4.22
CA THR A 525 21.53 18.28 -3.13
C THR A 525 21.25 16.91 -3.71
N SER A 526 21.64 15.85 -3.02
CA SER A 526 21.31 14.49 -3.47
C SER A 526 19.82 14.18 -3.29
N ILE A 527 19.38 13.05 -3.85
CA ILE A 527 18.02 12.54 -3.66
C ILE A 527 17.67 12.21 -2.20
N TRP A 528 18.68 12.11 -1.33
CA TRP A 528 18.52 11.85 0.10
C TRP A 528 18.47 13.14 0.95
N GLY A 529 18.51 14.32 0.32
CA GLY A 529 18.37 15.62 1.00
C GLY A 529 19.65 16.14 1.68
N GLY A 530 20.81 15.59 1.33
CA GLY A 530 22.13 15.99 1.85
C GLY A 530 23.27 15.61 0.90
N GLU A 531 24.50 15.61 1.41
CA GLU A 531 25.68 15.10 0.71
C GLU A 531 25.80 13.58 0.86
N PHE A 532 26.46 12.90 -0.09
CA PHE A 532 26.74 11.47 -0.01
C PHE A 532 28.20 11.10 -0.33
N GLU A 533 28.58 9.90 0.09
CA GLU A 533 29.94 9.35 0.01
C GLU A 533 30.48 9.17 -1.42
N ASP A 534 31.81 9.20 -1.58
CA ASP A 534 32.48 8.92 -2.83
C ASP A 534 32.56 7.41 -3.14
N GLU A 535 32.40 7.05 -4.41
CA GLU A 535 32.48 5.66 -4.90
C GLU A 535 33.66 5.51 -5.88
N PHE A 536 34.86 5.22 -5.36
CA PHE A 536 36.03 5.03 -6.21
C PHE A 536 36.23 3.56 -6.60
N HIS A 537 36.41 3.30 -7.89
CA HIS A 537 36.72 1.97 -8.41
C HIS A 537 38.05 1.96 -9.19
N PRO A 538 38.93 0.94 -9.03
CA PRO A 538 40.22 0.88 -9.72
C PRO A 538 40.14 0.96 -11.25
N ASP A 539 39.04 0.49 -11.83
CA ASP A 539 38.79 0.46 -13.28
C ASP A 539 38.22 1.77 -13.83
N LEU A 540 37.80 2.69 -12.96
CA LEU A 540 37.19 3.96 -13.34
C LEU A 540 38.15 5.10 -13.06
N LYS A 541 38.69 5.69 -14.12
CA LYS A 541 39.69 6.76 -14.09
C LYS A 541 39.40 7.83 -15.13
N HIS A 542 39.97 9.01 -14.96
CA HIS A 542 39.95 10.10 -15.93
C HIS A 542 41.06 9.93 -16.98
N ASP A 543 41.15 8.73 -17.55
CA ASP A 543 42.21 8.26 -18.46
C ASP A 543 42.02 8.72 -19.92
N ARG A 544 40.84 9.26 -20.25
CA ARG A 544 40.43 9.72 -21.59
C ARG A 544 39.40 10.86 -21.46
N PRO A 545 39.18 11.63 -22.53
CA PRO A 545 38.11 12.61 -22.57
C PRO A 545 36.74 11.94 -22.50
N TYR A 546 35.74 12.78 -22.25
CA TYR A 546 34.32 12.45 -22.18
C TYR A 546 33.94 11.54 -21.00
N THR A 547 34.70 11.62 -19.91
CA THR A 547 34.41 10.92 -18.67
C THR A 547 33.44 11.75 -17.84
N VAL A 548 32.38 11.13 -17.30
CA VAL A 548 31.34 11.80 -16.53
C VAL A 548 31.54 11.50 -15.05
N SER A 549 31.67 12.56 -14.24
CA SER A 549 32.05 12.47 -12.83
C SER A 549 31.27 13.46 -11.97
N MET A 550 31.12 13.16 -10.68
CA MET A 550 30.47 14.06 -9.71
C MET A 550 31.35 15.28 -9.41
N ALA A 551 30.74 16.46 -9.39
CA ALA A 551 31.36 17.66 -8.85
C ALA A 551 31.09 17.73 -7.35
N ASN A 552 32.15 17.79 -6.55
CA ASN A 552 32.10 17.81 -5.08
C ASN A 552 32.98 18.94 -4.53
N ALA A 553 32.72 19.36 -3.29
CA ALA A 553 33.46 20.42 -2.58
C ALA A 553 34.58 19.87 -1.69
N GLY A 554 34.85 18.56 -1.77
CA GLY A 554 35.76 17.83 -0.90
C GLY A 554 35.34 16.35 -0.76
N PRO A 555 36.10 15.56 0.00
CA PRO A 555 35.78 14.13 0.19
C PRO A 555 34.36 13.93 0.75
N ASN A 556 33.60 13.02 0.13
CA ASN A 556 32.23 12.63 0.52
C ASN A 556 31.19 13.77 0.52
N SER A 557 31.37 14.76 -0.36
CA SER A 557 30.43 15.89 -0.52
C SER A 557 29.67 15.86 -1.85
N ASN A 558 29.30 14.66 -2.33
CA ASN A 558 28.57 14.54 -3.58
C ASN A 558 27.12 15.03 -3.41
N GLY A 559 26.65 15.86 -4.33
CA GLY A 559 25.29 16.39 -4.37
C GLY A 559 24.57 16.02 -5.67
N SER A 560 24.14 17.03 -6.44
CA SER A 560 23.52 16.83 -7.76
C SER A 560 24.44 17.21 -8.93
N GLN A 561 25.50 17.97 -8.68
CA GLN A 561 26.36 18.52 -9.71
C GLN A 561 27.28 17.46 -10.33
N PHE A 562 27.50 17.55 -11.64
CA PHE A 562 28.39 16.66 -12.38
C PHE A 562 29.17 17.43 -13.45
N PHE A 563 30.26 16.84 -13.94
CA PHE A 563 31.02 17.36 -15.06
C PHE A 563 31.36 16.28 -16.07
N ILE A 564 31.58 16.71 -17.32
CA ILE A 564 32.07 15.88 -18.43
C ILE A 564 33.44 16.41 -18.81
N THR A 565 34.46 15.55 -18.75
CA THR A 565 35.82 15.95 -19.13
C THR A 565 35.97 16.11 -20.64
N THR A 566 36.81 17.05 -21.06
CA THR A 566 37.25 17.20 -22.46
C THR A 566 38.77 17.12 -22.60
N ALA A 567 39.51 17.16 -21.50
CA ALA A 567 40.94 16.90 -21.46
C ALA A 567 41.29 15.49 -21.94
N GLU A 568 42.42 15.35 -22.64
CA GLU A 568 42.96 14.03 -23.05
C GLU A 568 43.21 13.11 -21.85
N LYS A 569 43.69 13.67 -20.75
CA LYS A 569 43.95 12.96 -19.49
C LYS A 569 43.81 13.91 -18.30
N ALA A 570 43.10 13.49 -17.26
CA ALA A 570 42.88 14.29 -16.05
C ALA A 570 43.14 13.49 -14.76
N ASP A 571 44.28 12.78 -14.70
CA ASP A 571 44.67 11.90 -13.58
C ASP A 571 44.61 12.56 -12.19
N TRP A 572 44.76 13.89 -12.11
CA TRP A 572 44.72 14.62 -10.84
C TRP A 572 43.32 14.67 -10.20
N LEU A 573 42.28 14.26 -10.94
CA LEU A 573 40.90 14.09 -10.49
C LEU A 573 40.60 12.67 -9.98
N ASP A 574 41.47 11.71 -10.27
CA ASP A 574 41.32 10.33 -9.80
C ASP A 574 41.34 10.28 -8.27
N LYS A 575 40.44 9.49 -7.68
CA LYS A 575 40.23 9.39 -6.23
C LYS A 575 39.84 10.71 -5.55
N LYS A 576 39.42 11.72 -6.31
CA LYS A 576 38.82 12.95 -5.80
C LYS A 576 37.38 13.11 -6.26
N HIS A 577 37.08 12.68 -7.48
CA HIS A 577 35.74 12.74 -8.06
C HIS A 577 35.27 11.35 -8.49
N THR A 578 34.04 11.03 -8.13
CA THR A 578 33.41 9.74 -8.45
C THR A 578 33.06 9.69 -9.93
N VAL A 579 33.71 8.80 -10.68
CA VAL A 579 33.43 8.55 -12.11
C VAL A 579 32.24 7.59 -12.19
N PHE A 580 31.12 8.01 -12.79
CA PHE A 580 29.90 7.19 -12.84
C PHE A 580 29.38 6.95 -14.26
N GLY A 581 30.00 7.54 -15.28
CA GLY A 581 29.64 7.29 -16.66
C GLY A 581 30.65 7.79 -17.69
N ARG A 582 30.34 7.56 -18.97
CA ARG A 582 31.13 8.04 -20.12
C ARG A 582 30.22 8.34 -21.31
N VAL A 583 30.55 9.39 -22.05
CA VAL A 583 29.83 9.73 -23.28
C VAL A 583 30.16 8.73 -24.40
N GLU A 584 29.13 8.05 -24.92
CA GLU A 584 29.24 7.16 -26.08
C GLU A 584 28.93 7.86 -27.40
N LYS A 585 27.89 8.72 -27.44
CA LYS A 585 27.49 9.52 -28.61
C LYS A 585 27.24 10.98 -28.21
N GLY A 586 27.34 11.91 -29.15
CA GLY A 586 27.24 13.34 -28.86
C GLY A 586 28.54 13.98 -28.37
N LYS A 587 29.69 13.39 -28.74
CA LYS A 587 31.03 13.94 -28.41
C LYS A 587 31.28 15.27 -29.13
N ASP A 588 30.75 15.40 -30.33
CA ASP A 588 30.67 16.62 -31.11
C ASP A 588 29.86 17.70 -30.39
N VAL A 589 28.75 17.36 -29.74
CA VAL A 589 27.96 18.29 -28.91
C VAL A 589 28.76 18.73 -27.69
N VAL A 590 29.41 17.80 -26.97
CA VAL A 590 30.29 18.15 -25.84
C VAL A 590 31.40 19.11 -26.27
N HIS A 591 32.03 18.85 -27.42
CA HIS A 591 33.07 19.72 -27.97
C HIS A 591 32.50 21.06 -28.46
N LEU A 592 31.26 21.10 -28.95
CA LEU A 592 30.58 22.34 -29.32
C LEU A 592 30.36 23.22 -28.07
N ILE A 593 29.83 22.63 -26.99
CA ILE A 593 29.63 23.28 -25.69
C ILE A 593 30.98 23.78 -25.13
N GLU A 594 32.05 23.00 -25.25
CA GLU A 594 33.39 23.37 -24.79
C GLU A 594 33.96 24.62 -25.49
N ASN A 595 33.60 24.85 -26.76
CA ASN A 595 34.18 25.93 -27.58
C ASN A 595 33.32 27.20 -27.62
N VAL A 596 32.26 27.29 -26.82
CA VAL A 596 31.47 28.52 -26.70
C VAL A 596 32.27 29.63 -26.03
N ARG A 597 31.83 30.88 -26.24
CA ARG A 597 32.42 32.04 -25.56
C ARG A 597 32.04 32.02 -24.08
N THR A 598 33.01 32.21 -23.21
CA THR A 598 32.82 32.22 -21.76
C THR A 598 33.40 33.48 -21.13
N VAL A 599 32.71 34.01 -20.12
CA VAL A 599 33.17 35.09 -19.24
C VAL A 599 33.34 34.50 -17.84
N LYS A 600 34.55 34.55 -17.29
CA LYS A 600 34.89 33.90 -16.01
C LYS A 600 34.45 32.43 -15.96
N GLU A 601 34.76 31.68 -17.03
CA GLU A 601 34.41 30.25 -17.19
C GLU A 601 32.89 29.97 -17.33
N LYS A 602 32.01 30.97 -17.28
CA LYS A 602 30.58 30.81 -17.53
C LYS A 602 30.23 31.16 -18.99
N PRO A 603 29.46 30.34 -19.73
CA PRO A 603 29.00 30.67 -21.08
C PRO A 603 28.30 32.03 -21.15
N GLU A 604 28.54 32.80 -22.23
CA GLU A 604 27.83 34.06 -22.50
C GLU A 604 26.34 33.81 -22.79
N ASP A 605 26.07 32.78 -23.60
CA ASP A 605 24.74 32.27 -23.88
C ASP A 605 24.48 31.00 -23.06
N ASP A 606 23.36 30.94 -22.36
CA ASP A 606 23.01 29.80 -21.52
C ASP A 606 22.86 28.51 -22.32
N ILE A 607 23.65 27.50 -21.95
CA ILE A 607 23.52 26.13 -22.47
C ILE A 607 22.70 25.34 -21.47
N LYS A 608 21.48 24.99 -21.86
CA LYS A 608 20.47 24.39 -20.99
C LYS A 608 20.34 22.91 -21.25
N ILE A 609 20.20 22.14 -20.16
CA ILE A 609 19.69 20.77 -20.17
C ILE A 609 18.17 20.87 -20.26
N ILE A 610 17.59 20.44 -21.37
CA ILE A 610 16.13 20.43 -21.58
C ILE A 610 15.50 19.39 -20.65
N ASN A 611 15.99 18.15 -20.76
CA ASN A 611 15.67 17.03 -19.86
C ASN A 611 16.73 15.93 -20.01
N ILE A 612 16.63 14.89 -19.18
CA ILE A 612 17.49 13.70 -19.27
C ILE A 612 16.60 12.45 -19.35
N SER A 613 16.74 11.69 -20.44
CA SER A 613 16.07 10.41 -20.63
C SER A 613 16.93 9.28 -20.08
N VAL A 614 16.39 8.37 -19.25
CA VAL A 614 17.12 7.23 -18.67
C VAL A 614 16.65 5.93 -19.31
N HIS A 615 17.57 5.04 -19.68
CA HIS A 615 17.33 3.81 -20.44
C HIS A 615 17.89 2.56 -19.76
#